data_AF-A0A7Y2X4U0-F1
#
_entry.id   AF-A0A7Y2X4U0-F1
#
_cell.length_a   1.000
_cell.length_b   1.000
_cell.length_c   1.000
_cell.angle_alpha   90.00
_cell.angle_beta   90.00
_cell.angle_gamma   90.00
#
_symmetry.space_group_name_H-M   'P 1'
#
loop_
_entity.id
_entity.type
_entity.pdbx_description
1 polymer ?
#
loop_
_entity_poly.entity_id
_entity_poly.type
_entity_poly.pdbx_seq_one_letter_code
_entity_poly.pdbx_strand_id
1 'polypeptide(L)'
;MDRRKALKNMGLAFGYTVATPTVIGLLKSCTSEVAINWTPRFFSPGEGKVLMKLVDILLPKTDTPSASEVNVHIFIDRYLDEVIPTDQQGFIRMLMGKFTGSALSASGKETLDELILEDLEPILATALKVQDPETAKANQEALGAYMEALGKGETPELADEIANANFATTLR
;
A
#
# COMPACT_ATOMS: atom_id res chain seq x y z
N MET A 1 0.12 -40.70 -21.12
CA MET A 1 1.29 -40.31 -20.31
C MET A 1 0.81 -39.68 -19.00
N ASP A 2 1.07 -40.34 -17.87
CA ASP A 2 0.69 -39.88 -16.54
C ASP A 2 1.59 -38.73 -16.08
N ARG A 3 1.16 -37.48 -16.32
CA ARG A 3 1.88 -36.25 -15.90
C ARG A 3 2.29 -36.28 -14.41
N ARG A 4 1.50 -36.94 -13.57
CA ARG A 4 1.73 -37.10 -12.12
C ARG A 4 2.90 -38.06 -11.80
N LYS A 5 3.17 -39.06 -12.64
CA LYS A 5 4.32 -39.98 -12.48
C LYS A 5 5.62 -39.33 -12.95
N ALA A 6 5.57 -38.53 -14.02
CA ALA A 6 6.73 -37.76 -14.48
C ALA A 6 7.23 -36.80 -13.41
N LEU A 7 6.32 -36.04 -12.77
CA LEU A 7 6.66 -35.14 -11.67
C LEU A 7 7.28 -35.86 -10.45
N LYS A 8 6.74 -37.04 -10.06
CA LYS A 8 7.31 -37.83 -8.96
C LYS A 8 8.71 -38.34 -9.27
N ASN A 9 8.93 -38.82 -10.49
CA ASN A 9 10.23 -39.35 -10.90
C ASN A 9 11.28 -38.24 -11.07
N MET A 10 10.87 -37.06 -11.54
CA MET A 10 11.73 -35.88 -11.59
C MET A 10 12.08 -35.40 -10.17
N GLY A 11 11.10 -35.30 -9.26
CA GLY A 11 11.34 -34.91 -7.86
C GLY A 11 12.28 -35.87 -7.12
N LEU A 12 12.16 -37.18 -7.35
CA LEU A 12 13.08 -38.18 -6.80
C LEU A 12 14.50 -38.02 -7.38
N ALA A 13 14.64 -37.77 -8.68
CA ALA A 13 15.94 -37.58 -9.32
C ALA A 13 16.68 -36.33 -8.79
N PHE A 14 15.94 -35.22 -8.56
CA PHE A 14 16.49 -34.04 -7.90
C PHE A 14 16.82 -34.29 -6.42
N GLY A 15 15.99 -35.06 -5.69
CA GLY A 15 16.22 -35.38 -4.28
C GLY A 15 17.52 -36.13 -4.00
N TYR A 16 18.02 -36.94 -4.95
CA TYR A 16 19.29 -37.66 -4.80
C TYR A 16 20.54 -36.85 -5.12
N THR A 17 20.42 -35.65 -5.72
CA THR A 17 21.57 -34.84 -6.17
C THR A 17 21.83 -33.59 -5.33
N VAL A 18 20.91 -33.15 -4.47
CA VAL A 18 21.07 -31.93 -3.64
C VAL A 18 21.40 -32.25 -2.17
N ALA A 19 22.49 -32.97 -1.94
CA ALA A 19 23.17 -32.98 -0.63
C ALA A 19 24.11 -31.77 -0.50
N THR A 20 23.69 -30.57 -0.92
CA THR A 20 24.51 -29.36 -0.89
C THR A 20 23.81 -28.26 -0.09
N PRO A 21 24.43 -27.71 0.98
CA PRO A 21 23.85 -26.63 1.78
C PRO A 21 23.69 -25.29 1.01
N THR A 22 24.11 -25.23 -0.26
CA THR A 22 24.08 -24.04 -1.11
C THR A 22 22.67 -23.57 -1.48
N VAL A 23 21.67 -24.45 -1.53
CA VAL A 23 20.28 -24.04 -1.82
C VAL A 23 19.69 -23.20 -0.67
N ILE A 24 20.15 -23.40 0.56
CA ILE A 24 19.77 -22.55 1.71
C ILE A 24 20.27 -21.11 1.49
N GLY A 25 21.40 -20.92 0.79
CA GLY A 25 21.92 -19.60 0.41
C GLY A 25 21.01 -18.87 -0.59
N LEU A 26 20.37 -19.59 -1.52
CA LEU A 26 19.36 -19.03 -2.42
C LEU A 26 18.06 -18.70 -1.67
N LEU A 27 17.67 -19.51 -0.69
CA LEU A 27 16.52 -19.22 0.17
C LEU A 27 16.79 -18.03 1.12
N LYS A 28 18.06 -17.79 1.50
CA LYS A 28 18.46 -16.58 2.22
C LYS A 28 18.34 -15.29 1.39
N SER A 29 18.21 -15.39 0.06
CA SER A 29 17.87 -14.24 -0.78
C SER A 29 16.44 -13.73 -0.53
N CYS A 30 15.56 -14.53 0.08
CA CYS A 30 14.24 -14.09 0.55
C CYS A 30 14.31 -13.45 1.95
N THR A 31 15.47 -13.42 2.59
CA THR A 31 15.67 -12.86 3.95
C THR A 31 16.71 -11.75 4.02
N SER A 32 17.04 -11.14 2.88
CA SER A 32 17.87 -9.94 2.88
C SER A 32 17.05 -8.78 3.41
N GLU A 33 17.36 -8.41 4.65
CA GLU A 33 17.18 -7.11 5.30
C GLU A 33 16.21 -6.16 4.58
N VAL A 34 15.07 -5.88 5.21
CA VAL A 34 14.23 -4.72 4.90
C VAL A 34 15.00 -3.46 5.32
N ALA A 35 16.03 -3.14 4.54
CA ALA A 35 16.85 -1.96 4.65
C ALA A 35 16.59 -1.12 3.40
N ILE A 36 15.71 -0.13 3.56
CA ILE A 36 15.65 1.20 2.90
C ILE A 36 16.57 1.38 1.68
N ASN A 37 16.38 0.60 0.61
CA ASN A 37 17.04 0.78 -0.68
C ASN A 37 16.03 0.91 -1.83
N TRP A 38 14.74 1.01 -1.50
CA TRP A 38 13.70 1.28 -2.47
C TRP A 38 13.46 2.78 -2.57
N THR A 39 13.60 3.33 -3.78
CA THR A 39 13.16 4.68 -4.13
C THR A 39 11.80 4.55 -4.84
N PRO A 40 10.72 5.13 -4.29
CA PRO A 40 9.43 5.14 -4.95
C PRO A 40 9.49 5.90 -6.28
N ARG A 41 8.65 5.50 -7.25
CA ARG A 41 8.52 6.16 -8.55
C ARG A 41 7.27 7.03 -8.63
N PHE A 42 6.17 6.58 -8.06
CA PHE A 42 4.92 7.30 -8.08
C PHE A 42 4.84 8.31 -6.93
N PHE A 43 5.19 7.84 -5.72
CA PHE A 43 5.19 8.63 -4.49
C PHE A 43 6.51 9.35 -4.27
N SER A 44 6.49 10.39 -3.43
CA SER A 44 7.72 10.95 -2.88
C SER A 44 8.40 9.97 -1.91
N PRO A 45 9.71 10.12 -1.60
CA PRO A 45 10.38 9.27 -0.62
C PRO A 45 9.71 9.25 0.76
N GLY A 46 9.19 10.40 1.23
CA GLY A 46 8.46 10.49 2.50
C GLY A 46 7.14 9.74 2.46
N GLU A 47 6.33 9.94 1.40
CA GLU A 47 5.08 9.21 1.20
C GLU A 47 5.31 7.70 1.03
N GLY A 48 6.39 7.28 0.37
CA GLY A 48 6.76 5.87 0.25
C GLY A 48 7.03 5.21 1.62
N LYS A 49 7.70 5.92 2.53
CA LYS A 49 7.90 5.45 3.92
C LYS A 49 6.59 5.38 4.70
N VAL A 50 5.65 6.30 4.45
CA VAL A 50 4.31 6.26 5.04
C VAL A 50 3.53 5.08 4.47
N LEU A 51 3.52 4.88 3.15
CA LEU A 51 2.87 3.75 2.49
C LEU A 51 3.37 2.41 3.05
N MET A 52 4.68 2.26 3.22
CA MET A 52 5.27 1.06 3.81
C MET A 52 4.72 0.78 5.22
N LYS A 53 4.59 1.81 6.07
CA LYS A 53 3.98 1.67 7.40
C LYS A 53 2.49 1.34 7.31
N LEU A 54 1.76 1.98 6.41
CA LEU A 54 0.32 1.75 6.24
C LEU A 54 0.01 0.31 5.83
N VAL A 55 0.75 -0.25 4.88
CA VAL A 55 0.53 -1.65 4.48
C VAL A 55 0.90 -2.63 5.60
N ASP A 56 1.88 -2.29 6.44
CA ASP A 56 2.23 -3.09 7.62
C ASP A 56 1.21 -2.96 8.75
N ILE A 57 0.52 -1.82 8.90
CA ILE A 57 -0.64 -1.70 9.81
C ILE A 57 -1.77 -2.63 9.34
N LEU A 58 -2.03 -2.67 8.03
CA LEU A 58 -3.09 -3.50 7.46
C LEU A 58 -2.76 -5.00 7.51
N LEU A 59 -1.51 -5.37 7.24
CA LEU A 59 -1.02 -6.75 7.25
C LEU A 59 0.30 -6.81 8.03
N PRO A 60 0.21 -6.79 9.37
CA PRO A 60 1.39 -6.85 10.23
C PRO A 60 2.02 -8.23 10.20
N LYS A 61 3.28 -8.28 10.64
CA LYS A 61 3.97 -9.54 10.85
C LYS A 61 3.27 -10.34 11.94
N THR A 62 3.00 -11.61 11.65
CA THR A 62 2.48 -12.58 12.62
C THR A 62 3.30 -13.87 12.49
N ASP A 63 2.65 -15.03 12.37
CA ASP A 63 3.30 -16.28 11.92
C ASP A 63 3.64 -16.23 10.42
N THR A 64 3.07 -15.26 9.69
CA THR A 64 3.40 -14.93 8.30
C THR A 64 4.17 -13.61 8.19
N PRO A 65 4.94 -13.39 7.11
CA PRO A 65 5.60 -12.10 6.87
C PRO A 65 4.60 -10.93 6.79
N SER A 66 5.06 -9.72 7.11
CA SER A 66 4.27 -8.50 6.90
C SER A 66 4.16 -8.13 5.41
N ALA A 67 3.26 -7.20 5.07
CA ALA A 67 3.12 -6.70 3.71
C ALA A 67 4.42 -6.08 3.16
N SER A 68 5.19 -5.36 3.98
CA SER A 68 6.46 -4.79 3.55
C SER A 68 7.53 -5.86 3.33
N GLU A 69 7.57 -6.91 4.14
CA GLU A 69 8.50 -8.05 3.96
C GLU A 69 8.28 -8.81 2.64
N VAL A 70 7.09 -8.71 2.05
CA VAL A 70 6.77 -9.25 0.71
C VAL A 70 6.57 -8.17 -0.36
N ASN A 71 7.11 -6.96 -0.14
CA ASN A 71 7.19 -5.88 -1.13
C ASN A 71 5.85 -5.34 -1.67
N VAL A 72 4.75 -5.41 -0.89
CA VAL A 72 3.44 -4.89 -1.32
C VAL A 72 3.49 -3.40 -1.64
N HIS A 73 4.18 -2.61 -0.83
CA HIS A 73 4.35 -1.16 -1.03
C HIS A 73 5.08 -0.83 -2.36
N ILE A 74 6.07 -1.64 -2.75
CA ILE A 74 6.76 -1.50 -4.06
C ILE A 74 5.79 -1.79 -5.19
N PHE A 75 5.00 -2.87 -5.07
CA PHE A 75 4.00 -3.22 -6.07
C PHE A 75 2.97 -2.11 -6.25
N ILE A 76 2.42 -1.57 -5.15
CA ILE A 76 1.45 -0.48 -5.20
C ILE A 76 2.04 0.74 -5.92
N ASP A 77 3.21 1.21 -5.50
CA ASP A 77 3.87 2.37 -6.13
C ASP A 77 4.11 2.17 -7.63
N ARG A 78 4.60 0.99 -8.04
CA ARG A 78 4.83 0.68 -9.46
C ARG A 78 3.54 0.55 -10.26
N TYR A 79 2.51 -0.06 -9.68
CA TYR A 79 1.21 -0.17 -10.32
C TYR A 79 0.60 1.22 -10.57
N LEU A 80 0.72 2.13 -9.60
CA LEU A 80 0.25 3.51 -9.74
C LEU A 80 1.04 4.30 -10.78
N ASP A 81 2.35 4.08 -10.90
CA ASP A 81 3.20 4.71 -11.91
C ASP A 81 2.92 4.18 -13.33
N GLU A 82 2.85 2.85 -13.48
CA GLU A 82 2.94 2.19 -14.78
C GLU A 82 1.58 1.74 -15.35
N VAL A 83 0.55 1.60 -14.52
CA VAL A 83 -0.76 1.06 -14.95
C VAL A 83 -1.89 2.07 -14.84
N ILE A 84 -1.89 2.92 -13.81
CA ILE A 84 -2.97 3.88 -13.61
C ILE A 84 -2.89 5.03 -14.65
N PRO A 85 -3.98 5.34 -15.36
CA PRO A 85 -4.06 6.48 -16.27
C PRO A 85 -3.69 7.81 -15.59
N THR A 86 -2.92 8.65 -16.29
CA THR A 86 -2.36 9.90 -15.73
C THR A 86 -3.42 10.87 -15.19
N ASP A 87 -4.60 10.91 -15.81
CA ASP A 87 -5.76 11.69 -15.36
C ASP A 87 -6.30 11.24 -14.00
N GLN A 88 -6.16 9.95 -13.67
CA GLN A 88 -6.57 9.39 -12.37
C GLN A 88 -5.46 9.48 -11.32
N GLN A 89 -4.19 9.51 -11.74
CA GLN A 89 -3.05 9.58 -10.82
C GLN A 89 -3.08 10.83 -9.93
N GLY A 90 -3.58 11.95 -10.43
CA GLY A 90 -3.72 13.19 -9.66
C GLY A 90 -4.63 13.04 -8.44
N PHE A 91 -5.73 12.30 -8.59
CA PHE A 91 -6.64 12.02 -7.49
C PHE A 91 -5.97 11.21 -6.38
N ILE A 92 -5.21 10.18 -6.74
CA ILE A 92 -4.51 9.32 -5.77
C ILE A 92 -3.44 10.11 -5.00
N ARG A 93 -2.72 11.01 -5.68
CA ARG A 93 -1.78 11.92 -5.01
C ARG A 93 -2.48 12.88 -4.05
N MET A 94 -3.63 13.42 -4.44
CA MET A 94 -4.45 14.26 -3.56
C MET A 94 -4.88 13.49 -2.31
N LEU A 95 -5.36 12.25 -2.46
CA LEU A 95 -5.75 11.40 -1.34
C LEU A 95 -4.58 11.12 -0.38
N MET A 96 -3.40 10.74 -0.90
CA MET A 96 -2.20 10.53 -0.09
C MET A 96 -1.79 11.83 0.65
N GLY A 97 -1.83 12.97 -0.04
CA GLY A 97 -1.53 14.28 0.54
C GLY A 97 -2.49 14.66 1.67
N LYS A 98 -3.80 14.44 1.49
CA LYS A 98 -4.82 14.68 2.52
C LYS A 98 -4.63 13.78 3.74
N PHE A 99 -4.35 12.50 3.51
CA PHE A 99 -4.10 11.55 4.58
C PHE A 99 -2.85 11.89 5.38
N THR A 100 -1.73 12.15 4.71
CA THR A 100 -0.48 12.54 5.36
C THR A 100 -0.57 13.89 6.06
N GLY A 101 -1.26 14.87 5.47
CA GLY A 101 -1.55 16.16 6.11
C GLY A 101 -2.40 16.03 7.37
N SER A 102 -3.40 15.13 7.35
CA SER A 102 -4.20 14.79 8.53
C SER A 102 -3.34 14.16 9.63
N ALA A 103 -2.44 13.25 9.27
CA ALA A 103 -1.53 12.60 10.21
C ALA A 103 -0.57 13.61 10.86
N LEU A 104 0.08 14.47 10.07
CA LEU A 104 0.97 15.53 10.58
C LEU A 104 0.24 16.49 11.52
N SER A 105 -0.96 16.91 11.13
CA SER A 105 -1.78 17.81 11.91
C SER A 105 -2.22 17.20 13.24
N ALA A 106 -2.59 15.91 13.24
CA ALA A 106 -3.00 15.20 14.45
C ALA A 106 -1.81 14.90 15.39
N SER A 107 -0.63 14.60 14.84
CA SER A 107 0.57 14.29 15.62
C SER A 107 1.37 15.52 16.05
N GLY A 108 1.13 16.68 15.43
CA GLY A 108 1.92 17.90 15.62
C GLY A 108 3.33 17.82 15.05
N LYS A 109 3.57 16.95 14.07
CA LYS A 109 4.89 16.75 13.43
C LYS A 109 5.00 17.60 12.18
N GLU A 110 6.23 17.97 11.81
CA GLU A 110 6.46 18.87 10.67
C GLU A 110 6.74 18.10 9.38
N THR A 111 7.35 16.92 9.48
CA THR A 111 7.80 16.15 8.31
C THR A 111 7.28 14.73 8.29
N LEU A 112 7.08 14.18 7.07
CA LEU A 112 6.61 12.81 6.88
C LEU A 112 7.56 11.75 7.44
N ASP A 113 8.85 12.08 7.52
CA ASP A 113 9.89 11.18 8.03
C ASP A 113 9.77 10.95 9.55
N GLU A 114 9.12 11.87 10.27
CA GLU A 114 8.89 11.76 11.70
C GLU A 114 7.66 10.91 12.05
N LEU A 115 6.77 10.65 11.08
CA LEU A 115 5.55 9.88 11.30
C LEU A 115 5.89 8.41 11.65
N ILE A 116 5.32 7.94 12.76
CA ILE A 116 5.41 6.56 13.26
C ILE A 116 4.04 5.88 13.17
N LEU A 117 3.98 4.58 13.46
CA LEU A 117 2.75 3.78 13.36
C LEU A 117 1.62 4.37 14.19
N GLU A 118 1.95 4.81 15.40
CA GLU A 118 1.02 5.37 16.38
C GLU A 118 0.38 6.69 15.93
N ASP A 119 0.99 7.41 14.98
CA ASP A 119 0.38 8.61 14.38
C ASP A 119 -0.60 8.25 13.25
N LEU A 120 -0.33 7.15 12.54
CA LEU A 120 -1.08 6.74 11.34
C LEU A 120 -2.30 5.89 11.69
N GLU A 121 -2.16 5.02 12.70
CA GLU A 121 -3.20 4.08 13.13
C GLU A 121 -4.53 4.77 13.48
N PRO A 122 -4.59 5.86 14.26
CA PRO A 122 -5.86 6.49 14.62
C PRO A 122 -6.59 7.09 13.41
N ILE A 123 -5.83 7.66 12.46
CA ILE A 123 -6.38 8.24 11.22
C ILE A 123 -6.94 7.12 10.35
N LEU A 124 -6.15 6.06 10.13
CA LEU A 124 -6.55 4.91 9.33
C LEU A 124 -7.74 4.17 9.95
N ALA A 125 -7.73 3.94 11.27
CA ALA A 125 -8.81 3.27 11.98
C ALA A 125 -10.11 4.07 11.89
N THR A 126 -10.04 5.40 11.98
CA THR A 126 -11.21 6.27 11.81
C THR A 126 -11.72 6.22 10.37
N ALA A 127 -10.82 6.27 9.39
CA ALA A 127 -11.14 6.21 7.97
C ALA A 127 -11.78 4.86 7.54
N LEU A 128 -11.38 3.75 8.16
CA LEU A 128 -11.90 2.41 7.88
C LEU A 128 -13.22 2.08 8.60
N LYS A 129 -13.71 2.95 9.49
CA LYS A 129 -15.01 2.72 10.16
C LYS A 129 -16.12 2.63 9.12
N VAL A 130 -16.93 1.59 9.24
CA VAL A 130 -18.14 1.44 8.45
C VAL A 130 -19.06 2.61 8.76
N GLN A 131 -19.32 3.43 7.74
CA GLN A 131 -20.22 4.56 7.82
C GLN A 131 -21.67 4.07 7.76
N ASP A 132 -22.59 4.79 8.39
CA ASP A 132 -24.01 4.56 8.18
C ASP A 132 -24.41 4.86 6.72
N PRO A 133 -25.53 4.30 6.22
CA PRO A 133 -25.92 4.46 4.82
C PRO A 133 -26.11 5.90 4.36
N GLU A 134 -26.55 6.81 5.25
CA GLU A 134 -26.76 8.21 4.87
C GLU A 134 -25.43 8.94 4.69
N THR A 135 -24.50 8.77 5.63
CA THR A 135 -23.14 9.31 5.55
C THR A 135 -22.37 8.73 4.36
N ALA A 136 -22.48 7.42 4.11
CA ALA A 136 -21.85 6.78 2.96
C ALA A 136 -22.35 7.37 1.62
N LYS A 137 -23.66 7.61 1.52
CA LYS A 137 -24.27 8.24 0.34
C LYS A 137 -23.80 9.69 0.17
N ALA A 138 -23.80 10.49 1.24
CA ALA A 138 -23.32 11.87 1.21
C ALA A 138 -21.85 11.96 0.78
N ASN A 139 -21.00 11.05 1.28
CA ASN A 139 -19.59 10.97 0.89
C ASN A 139 -19.44 10.61 -0.59
N GLN A 140 -20.26 9.68 -1.10
CA GLN A 140 -20.25 9.32 -2.52
C GLN A 140 -20.69 10.48 -3.41
N GLU A 141 -21.71 11.24 -3.00
CA GLU A 141 -22.17 12.44 -3.71
C GLU A 141 -21.09 13.53 -3.74
N ALA A 142 -20.42 13.77 -2.61
CA ALA A 142 -19.31 14.71 -2.51
C ALA A 142 -18.12 14.31 -3.43
N LEU A 143 -17.78 13.03 -3.47
CA LEU A 143 -16.77 12.50 -4.38
C LEU A 143 -17.18 12.65 -5.85
N GLY A 144 -18.45 12.39 -6.17
CA GLY A 144 -18.99 12.59 -7.51
C GLY A 144 -18.88 14.05 -7.96
N ALA A 145 -19.29 14.99 -7.11
CA ALA A 145 -19.19 16.43 -7.37
C ALA A 145 -17.74 16.87 -7.55
N TYR A 146 -16.82 16.37 -6.73
CA TYR A 146 -15.39 16.62 -6.86
C TYR A 146 -14.85 16.14 -8.21
N MET A 147 -15.18 14.93 -8.63
CA MET A 147 -14.73 14.38 -9.92
C MET A 147 -15.32 15.14 -11.12
N GLU A 148 -16.59 15.56 -11.03
CA GLU A 148 -17.23 16.34 -12.08
C GLU A 148 -16.55 17.72 -12.23
N ALA A 149 -16.27 18.40 -11.13
CA ALA A 149 -15.56 19.69 -11.13
C ALA A 149 -14.14 19.55 -11.69
N LEU A 150 -13.39 18.51 -11.32
CA LEU A 150 -12.09 18.21 -11.93
C LEU A 150 -12.20 17.99 -13.45
N GLY A 151 -13.21 17.26 -13.90
CA GLY A 151 -13.45 17.02 -15.33
C GLY A 151 -13.74 18.30 -16.13
N LYS A 152 -14.22 19.36 -15.47
CA LYS A 152 -14.42 20.71 -16.04
C LYS A 152 -13.16 21.58 -15.99
N GLY A 153 -12.06 21.09 -15.42
CA GLY A 153 -10.81 21.83 -15.24
C GLY A 153 -10.83 22.77 -14.02
N GLU A 154 -11.78 22.59 -13.10
CA GLU A 154 -11.84 23.34 -11.85
C GLU A 154 -10.86 22.78 -10.81
N THR A 155 -10.63 23.52 -9.72
CA THR A 155 -9.82 23.09 -8.57
C THR A 155 -10.70 22.91 -7.33
N PRO A 156 -11.54 21.87 -7.28
CA PRO A 156 -12.42 21.61 -6.15
C PRO A 156 -11.62 21.18 -4.91
N GLU A 157 -12.17 21.41 -3.72
CA GLU A 157 -11.65 20.87 -2.47
C GLU A 157 -12.50 19.69 -1.99
N LEU A 158 -11.85 18.67 -1.46
CA LEU A 158 -12.48 17.55 -0.78
C LEU A 158 -12.17 17.63 0.72
N ALA A 159 -13.20 17.43 1.55
CA ALA A 159 -13.04 17.39 3.00
C ALA A 159 -12.10 16.26 3.42
N ASP A 160 -11.26 16.52 4.42
CA ASP A 160 -10.19 15.61 4.84
C ASP A 160 -10.74 14.27 5.31
N GLU A 161 -11.87 14.24 6.02
CA GLU A 161 -12.51 13.01 6.48
C GLU A 161 -12.97 12.13 5.32
N ILE A 162 -13.52 12.75 4.27
CA ILE A 162 -13.99 12.06 3.06
C ILE A 162 -12.79 11.54 2.26
N ALA A 163 -11.75 12.36 2.10
CA ALA A 163 -10.51 11.98 1.44
C ALA A 163 -9.83 10.81 2.18
N ASN A 164 -9.73 10.88 3.50
CA ASN A 164 -9.13 9.84 4.33
C ASN A 164 -9.91 8.51 4.22
N ALA A 165 -11.24 8.56 4.30
CA ALA A 165 -12.09 7.38 4.12
C ALA A 165 -11.95 6.75 2.72
N ASN A 166 -11.88 7.58 1.67
CA ASN A 166 -11.70 7.11 0.30
C ASN A 166 -10.29 6.51 0.08
N PHE A 167 -9.26 7.16 0.64
CA PHE A 167 -7.90 6.64 0.63
C PHE A 167 -7.81 5.26 1.27
N ALA A 168 -8.37 5.11 2.48
CA ALA A 168 -8.37 3.84 3.20
C ALA A 168 -9.15 2.74 2.46
N THR A 169 -10.25 3.10 1.79
CA THR A 169 -11.00 2.16 0.95
C THR A 169 -10.22 1.74 -0.29
N THR A 170 -9.43 2.65 -0.89
CA THR A 170 -8.59 2.36 -2.06
C THR A 170 -7.41 1.44 -1.72
N LEU A 171 -6.98 1.42 -0.46
CA LEU A 171 -5.94 0.51 0.03
C LEU A 171 -6.46 -0.92 0.31
N ARG A 172 -7.78 -1.13 0.35
CA ARG A 172 -8.42 -2.43 0.63
C ARG A 172 -8.72 -3.20 -0.66
#